data_AF-A0A2N9JFG3-F1
#
_entry.id   AF-A0A2N9JFG3-F1
#
_cell.length_a   1.000
_cell.length_b   1.000
_cell.length_c   1.000
_cell.angle_alpha   90.00
_cell.angle_beta   90.00
_cell.angle_gamma   90.00
#
_symmetry.space_group_name_H-M   'P 1'
#
loop_
_entity.id
_entity.type
_entity.pdbx_description
1 polymer ?
#
loop_
_entity_poly.entity_id
_entity_poly.type
_entity_poly.pdbx_seq_one_letter_code
_entity_poly.pdbx_strand_id
1 'polypeptide(L)'
;MMTARWIGKTTVIRILATLLGADAGEALVNGYDVSTGAADVRRSISLTGQFAAVYEIVTGRENLMLTARLRHQGHPAKLADDLLARFDLTEAAQREVATNSGGMRRRLDIALSLIGEPSVIFLDEPTTGLDPEARNEVWHAVR
;
A
#
# COMPACT_ATOMS: atom_id res chain seq x y z
N MET A 1 -11.83 -7.56 4.50
CA MET A 1 -10.83 -8.23 3.65
C MET A 1 -11.57 -9.14 2.66
N MET A 2 -11.63 -8.78 1.37
CA MET A 2 -12.27 -9.62 0.33
C MET A 2 -11.19 -10.50 -0.33
N THR A 3 -11.12 -11.77 0.07
CA THR A 3 -10.23 -12.77 -0.56
C THR A 3 -11.06 -13.69 -1.45
N ALA A 4 -11.16 -13.37 -2.75
CA ALA A 4 -11.52 -14.39 -3.72
C ALA A 4 -11.14 -13.96 -5.15
N ARG A 5 -10.75 -14.95 -5.95
CA ARG A 5 -10.52 -14.86 -7.40
C ARG A 5 -11.85 -14.62 -8.11
N TRP A 6 -12.43 -13.43 -8.00
CA TRP A 6 -13.62 -13.05 -8.75
C TRP A 6 -13.22 -12.23 -9.98
N ILE A 7 -13.82 -12.57 -11.12
CA ILE A 7 -13.84 -11.70 -12.31
C ILE A 7 -14.46 -10.36 -11.87
N GLY A 8 -13.78 -9.25 -12.16
CA GLY A 8 -14.27 -7.90 -11.85
C GLY A 8 -13.82 -7.32 -10.50
N LYS A 9 -13.00 -8.02 -9.70
CA LYS A 9 -12.44 -7.45 -8.46
C LYS A 9 -11.68 -6.15 -8.71
N THR A 10 -10.78 -6.13 -9.68
CA THR A 10 -10.02 -4.93 -10.05
C THR A 10 -10.96 -3.81 -10.50
N THR A 11 -12.05 -4.12 -11.22
CA THR A 11 -13.08 -3.15 -11.60
C THR A 11 -13.74 -2.54 -10.37
N VAL A 12 -14.18 -3.38 -9.42
CA VAL A 12 -14.78 -2.91 -8.16
C VAL A 12 -13.80 -2.05 -7.36
N ILE A 13 -12.55 -2.48 -7.20
CA ILE A 13 -11.53 -1.69 -6.48
C ILE A 13 -11.31 -0.34 -7.18
N ARG A 14 -11.25 -0.31 -8.51
CA ARG A 14 -11.10 0.95 -9.26
C ARG A 14 -12.31 1.86 -9.10
N ILE A 15 -13.52 1.31 -9.01
CA ILE A 15 -14.73 2.09 -8.70
C ILE A 15 -14.62 2.67 -7.29
N LEU A 16 -14.37 1.84 -6.28
CA LEU A 16 -14.24 2.29 -4.89
C LEU A 16 -13.08 3.27 -4.68
N ALA A 17 -12.02 3.15 -5.47
CA ALA A 17 -10.90 4.09 -5.48
C ALA A 17 -11.15 5.34 -6.34
N THR A 18 -12.35 5.50 -6.91
CA THR A 18 -12.78 6.63 -7.77
C THR A 18 -11.96 6.79 -9.05
N LEU A 19 -11.33 5.70 -9.50
CA LEU A 19 -10.56 5.59 -10.75
C LEU A 19 -11.43 5.14 -11.93
N LEU A 20 -12.66 4.70 -11.66
CA LEU A 20 -13.67 4.30 -12.64
C LEU A 20 -15.05 4.69 -12.12
N GLY A 21 -15.94 5.18 -12.99
CA GLY A 21 -17.33 5.43 -12.62
C GLY A 21 -18.14 4.13 -12.55
N ALA A 22 -19.10 4.05 -11.63
CA ALA A 22 -20.10 2.98 -11.63
C ALA A 22 -21.23 3.33 -12.62
N ASP A 23 -21.73 2.34 -13.35
CA ASP A 23 -22.88 2.55 -14.25
C ASP A 23 -24.19 2.77 -13.48
N ALA A 24 -24.32 2.15 -12.29
CA ALA A 24 -25.44 2.28 -11.38
C ALA A 24 -25.05 1.85 -9.96
N GLY A 25 -25.89 2.20 -8.97
CA GLY A 25 -25.71 1.85 -7.57
C GLY A 25 -24.98 2.92 -6.76
N GLU A 26 -24.87 2.66 -5.46
CA GLU A 26 -24.26 3.56 -4.48
C GLU A 26 -23.13 2.84 -3.73
N ALA A 27 -22.07 3.59 -3.40
CA ALA A 27 -20.95 3.07 -2.63
C ALA A 27 -20.38 4.16 -1.74
N LEU A 28 -20.09 3.80 -0.49
CA LEU A 28 -19.46 4.67 0.50
C LEU A 28 -18.06 4.14 0.85
N VAL A 29 -17.07 5.03 0.92
CA VAL A 29 -15.72 4.74 1.41
C VAL A 29 -15.36 5.75 2.48
N ASN A 30 -15.06 5.26 3.68
CA ASN A 30 -14.81 6.11 4.85
C ASN A 30 -15.91 7.17 5.11
N GLY A 31 -17.17 6.80 4.85
CA GLY A 31 -18.33 7.69 4.99
C GLY A 31 -18.59 8.63 3.80
N TYR A 32 -17.70 8.68 2.80
CA TYR A 32 -17.86 9.52 1.62
C TYR A 32 -18.47 8.74 0.45
N ASP A 33 -19.41 9.36 -0.24
CA ASP A 33 -19.97 8.81 -1.47
C ASP A 33 -18.93 8.82 -2.60
N VAL A 34 -18.77 7.67 -3.26
CA VAL A 34 -17.75 7.46 -4.29
C VAL A 34 -18.00 8.31 -5.54
N SER A 35 -19.26 8.62 -5.87
CA SER A 35 -19.63 9.37 -7.07
C SER A 35 -19.52 10.88 -6.89
N THR A 36 -19.81 11.38 -5.70
CA THR A 36 -19.90 12.82 -5.39
C THR A 36 -18.75 13.32 -4.51
N GLY A 37 -18.18 12.47 -3.66
CA GLY A 37 -17.12 12.78 -2.69
C GLY A 37 -15.73 12.30 -3.09
N ALA A 38 -15.43 12.20 -4.39
CA ALA A 38 -14.23 11.52 -4.89
C ALA A 38 -12.90 12.07 -4.30
N ALA A 39 -12.81 13.37 -4.04
CA ALA A 39 -11.61 13.98 -3.46
C ALA A 39 -11.38 13.52 -2.00
N ASP A 40 -12.44 13.43 -1.20
CA ASP A 40 -12.38 12.95 0.18
C ASP A 40 -12.07 11.45 0.23
N VAL A 41 -12.68 10.66 -0.66
CA VAL A 41 -12.34 9.25 -0.82
C VAL A 41 -10.85 9.11 -1.10
N ARG A 42 -10.31 9.79 -2.13
CA ARG A 42 -8.87 9.72 -2.49
C ARG A 42 -7.93 10.16 -1.36
N ARG A 43 -8.33 11.13 -0.53
CA ARG A 43 -7.55 11.53 0.65
C ARG A 43 -7.55 10.47 1.74
N SER A 44 -8.66 9.74 1.88
CA SER A 44 -8.83 8.73 2.93
C SER A 44 -8.28 7.35 2.60
N ILE A 45 -7.87 7.11 1.35
CA ILE A 45 -7.45 5.78 0.91
C ILE A 45 -5.99 5.71 0.46
N SER A 46 -5.46 4.50 0.49
CA SER A 46 -4.26 4.10 -0.25
C SER A 46 -4.56 2.87 -1.10
N LEU A 47 -3.87 2.74 -2.24
CA LEU A 47 -4.06 1.65 -3.19
C LEU A 47 -2.70 1.05 -3.55
N THR A 48 -2.54 -0.25 -3.33
CA THR A 48 -1.36 -1.00 -3.80
C THR A 48 -1.79 -2.02 -4.85
N GLY A 49 -1.13 -2.01 -6.00
CA GLY A 49 -1.38 -2.97 -7.08
C GLY A 49 -0.68 -4.31 -6.87
N GLN A 50 -0.71 -5.15 -7.91
CA GLN A 50 -0.08 -6.47 -7.94
C GLN A 50 1.45 -6.43 -7.83
N PHE A 51 2.07 -5.35 -8.33
CA PHE A 51 3.51 -5.13 -8.25
C PHE A 51 3.83 -4.07 -7.20
N ALA A 52 4.94 -4.25 -6.49
CA ALA A 52 5.44 -3.27 -5.54
C ALA A 52 5.85 -1.98 -6.27
N ALA A 53 5.29 -0.84 -5.85
CA ALA A 53 5.62 0.47 -6.42
C ALA A 53 6.80 1.09 -5.65
N VAL A 54 7.92 0.36 -5.58
CA VAL A 54 9.15 0.75 -4.87
C VAL A 54 10.23 1.20 -5.86
N TYR A 55 11.03 2.20 -5.48
CA TYR A 55 12.23 2.58 -6.21
C TYR A 55 13.36 1.59 -5.90
N GLU A 56 13.75 0.77 -6.89
CA GLU A 56 14.69 -0.33 -6.67
C GLU A 56 16.16 0.12 -6.53
N ILE A 57 16.51 1.28 -7.10
CA ILE A 57 17.88 1.83 -7.12
C ILE A 57 18.25 2.65 -5.87
N VAL A 58 17.36 2.70 -4.88
CA VAL A 58 17.60 3.37 -3.59
C VAL A 58 17.26 2.41 -2.45
N THR A 59 17.64 2.76 -1.23
CA THR A 59 17.37 1.95 -0.05
C THR A 59 15.89 1.97 0.37
N GLY A 60 15.48 1.00 1.19
CA GLY A 60 14.12 0.98 1.74
C GLY A 60 13.82 2.21 2.61
N ARG A 61 14.82 2.67 3.37
CA ARG A 61 14.71 3.89 4.17
C ARG A 61 14.52 5.14 3.31
N GLU A 62 15.27 5.26 2.22
CA GLU A 62 15.15 6.39 1.29
C GLU A 62 13.80 6.42 0.57
N ASN A 63 13.26 5.25 0.19
CA ASN A 63 11.90 5.13 -0.35
C ASN A 63 10.86 5.74 0.61
N LEU A 64 10.92 5.35 1.88
CA LEU A 64 9.99 5.83 2.91
C LEU A 64 10.18 7.33 3.18
N MET A 65 11.42 7.79 3.31
CA MET A 65 11.73 9.21 3.52
C MET A 65 11.27 10.09 2.35
N LEU A 66 11.51 9.65 1.10
CA LEU A 66 11.07 10.35 -0.10
C LEU A 66 9.55 10.48 -0.12
N THR A 67 8.84 9.38 0.13
CA THR A 67 7.38 9.36 0.13
C THR A 67 6.80 10.19 1.26
N ALA A 68 7.37 10.13 2.46
CA ALA A 68 7.00 10.98 3.59
C ALA A 68 7.13 12.46 3.26
N ARG A 69 8.22 12.87 2.60
CA ARG A 69 8.42 14.26 2.15
C ARG A 69 7.41 14.69 1.09
N LEU A 70 7.16 13.83 0.09
CA LEU A 70 6.17 14.10 -0.97
C LEU A 70 4.74 14.24 -0.41
N ARG A 71 4.43 13.50 0.66
CA ARG A 71 3.13 13.58 1.35
C ARG A 71 3.13 14.58 2.52
N HIS A 72 4.12 15.46 2.58
CA HIS A 72 4.25 16.54 3.58
C HIS A 72 4.14 16.06 5.04
N GLN A 73 4.65 14.85 5.32
CA GLN A 73 4.65 14.28 6.66
C GLN A 73 5.76 14.89 7.53
N GLY A 74 5.44 15.14 8.79
CA GLY A 74 6.42 15.58 9.78
C GLY A 74 7.41 14.47 10.13
N HIS A 75 8.65 14.83 10.47
CA HIS A 75 9.69 13.90 10.95
C HIS A 75 9.92 12.67 10.04
N PRO A 76 10.20 12.86 8.72
CA PRO A 76 10.24 11.76 7.74
C PRO A 76 11.27 10.68 8.08
N ALA A 77 12.38 11.02 8.74
CA ALA A 77 13.38 10.05 9.18
C ALA A 77 12.82 9.11 10.26
N LYS A 78 12.19 9.66 11.29
CA LYS A 78 11.57 8.88 12.36
C LYS A 78 10.44 8.00 11.82
N LEU A 79 9.57 8.55 10.97
CA LEU A 79 8.50 7.78 10.32
C LEU A 79 9.05 6.61 9.51
N ALA A 80 10.14 6.82 8.76
CA ALA A 80 10.77 5.75 8.00
C ALA A 80 11.32 4.66 8.93
N ASP A 81 11.99 5.03 10.01
CA ASP A 81 12.55 4.08 10.97
C ASP A 81 11.45 3.27 11.70
N ASP A 82 10.36 3.94 12.10
CA ASP A 82 9.20 3.31 12.73
C ASP A 82 8.51 2.31 11.78
N LEU A 83 8.35 2.67 10.50
CA LEU A 83 7.77 1.78 9.48
C LEU A 83 8.69 0.60 9.14
N LEU A 84 10.01 0.81 9.08
CA LEU A 84 10.97 -0.28 8.87
C LEU A 84 10.92 -1.29 10.02
N ALA A 85 10.81 -0.81 11.27
CA ALA A 85 10.65 -1.67 12.43
C ALA A 85 9.32 -2.43 12.40
N ARG A 86 8.21 -1.75 12.12
CA ARG A 86 6.87 -2.36 12.06
C ARG A 86 6.76 -3.48 11.03
N PHE A 87 7.51 -3.38 9.93
CA PHE A 87 7.47 -4.34 8.82
C PHE A 87 8.63 -5.33 8.81
N ASP A 88 9.41 -5.42 9.89
CA ASP A 88 10.58 -6.31 10.01
C ASP A 88 11.60 -6.13 8.87
N LEU A 89 11.91 -4.86 8.55
CA LEU A 89 12.82 -4.46 7.47
C LEU A 89 14.06 -3.69 7.97
N THR A 90 14.25 -3.54 9.28
CA THR A 90 15.37 -2.77 9.87
C THR A 90 16.74 -3.26 9.40
N GLU A 91 16.98 -4.58 9.39
CA GLU A 91 18.24 -5.20 8.91
C GLU A 91 18.49 -5.01 7.40
N ALA A 92 17.47 -4.59 6.66
CA ALA A 92 17.55 -4.30 5.23
C ALA A 92 17.53 -2.81 4.90
N ALA A 93 17.41 -1.96 5.92
CA ALA A 93 17.11 -0.54 5.74
C ALA A 93 18.10 0.21 4.85
N GLN A 94 19.37 -0.19 4.88
CA GLN A 94 20.48 0.43 4.16
C GLN A 94 20.89 -0.31 2.88
N ARG A 95 20.20 -1.41 2.54
CA ARG A 95 20.44 -2.14 1.30
C ARG A 95 19.56 -1.57 0.20
N GLU A 96 20.09 -1.53 -1.02
CA GLU A 96 19.29 -1.20 -2.21
C GLU A 96 18.13 -2.18 -2.34
N VAL A 97 16.95 -1.65 -2.65
CA VAL A 97 15.71 -2.45 -2.72
C VAL A 97 15.79 -3.51 -3.82
N ALA A 98 16.58 -3.32 -4.87
CA ALA A 98 16.87 -4.33 -5.88
C ALA A 98 17.42 -5.66 -5.30
N THR A 99 18.09 -5.61 -4.15
CA THR A 99 18.66 -6.80 -3.48
C THR A 99 17.68 -7.50 -2.54
N ASN A 100 16.49 -6.91 -2.32
CA ASN A 100 15.49 -7.45 -1.41
C ASN A 100 14.70 -8.60 -2.04
N SER A 101 14.32 -9.58 -1.22
CA SER A 101 13.40 -10.64 -1.66
C SER A 101 12.06 -10.05 -2.11
N GLY A 102 11.27 -10.83 -2.87
CA GLY A 102 9.92 -10.41 -3.26
C GLY A 102 9.04 -10.06 -2.06
N GLY A 103 9.13 -10.85 -0.98
CA GLY A 103 8.40 -10.60 0.27
C GLY A 103 8.81 -9.29 0.95
N MET A 104 10.11 -9.01 1.01
CA MET A 104 10.62 -7.76 1.57
C MET A 104 10.21 -6.54 0.75
N ARG A 105 10.27 -6.63 -0.59
CA ARG A 105 9.77 -5.58 -1.49
C ARG A 105 8.28 -5.34 -1.29
N ARG A 106 7.50 -6.40 -1.09
CA ARG A 106 6.06 -6.28 -0.82
C ARG A 106 5.74 -5.68 0.54
N ARG A 107 6.47 -6.06 1.59
CA ARG A 107 6.36 -5.44 2.92
C ARG A 107 6.69 -3.94 2.86
N LEU A 108 7.73 -3.56 2.11
CA LEU A 108 8.08 -2.15 1.90
C LEU A 108 6.99 -1.37 1.15
N ASP A 109 6.43 -1.95 0.08
CA ASP A 109 5.32 -1.36 -0.68
C ASP A 109 4.09 -1.09 0.20
N ILE A 110 3.74 -2.04 1.07
CA ILE A 110 2.65 -1.87 2.02
C ILE A 110 3.01 -0.82 3.08
N ALA A 111 4.26 -0.77 3.56
CA ALA A 111 4.72 0.27 4.47
C ALA A 111 4.61 1.68 3.85
N LEU A 112 4.99 1.84 2.58
CA LEU A 112 4.82 3.08 1.82
C LEU A 112 3.35 3.48 1.71
N SER A 113 2.47 2.49 1.54
CA SER A 113 1.03 2.73 1.43
C SER A 113 0.40 3.34 2.69
N LEU A 114 1.03 3.17 3.87
CA LEU A 114 0.59 3.74 5.15
C LEU A 114 0.99 5.20 5.35
N ILE A 115 1.92 5.72 4.54
CA ILE A 115 2.36 7.11 4.67
C ILE A 115 1.22 8.04 4.25
N GLY A 116 0.91 9.02 5.10
CA GLY A 116 -0.23 9.91 4.94
C GLY A 116 -1.49 9.45 5.67
N GLU A 117 -1.37 8.46 6.56
CA GLU A 117 -2.42 8.01 7.49
C GLU A 117 -3.77 7.69 6.81
N PRO A 118 -3.78 6.83 5.78
CA PRO A 118 -5.02 6.45 5.13
C PRO A 118 -5.94 5.71 6.12
N SER A 119 -7.24 5.99 6.07
CA SER A 119 -8.25 5.26 6.83
C SER A 119 -8.56 3.89 6.23
N VAL A 120 -8.37 3.73 4.91
CA VAL A 120 -8.63 2.47 4.19
C VAL A 120 -7.48 2.17 3.22
N ILE A 121 -7.03 0.91 3.20
CA ILE A 121 -6.03 0.45 2.22
C ILE A 121 -6.66 -0.62 1.33
N PHE A 122 -6.63 -0.39 0.03
CA PHE A 122 -7.00 -1.37 -0.98
C PHE A 122 -5.77 -2.18 -1.41
N LEU A 123 -5.78 -3.46 -1.08
CA LEU A 123 -4.76 -4.41 -1.48
C LEU A 123 -5.32 -5.30 -2.60
N ASP A 124 -5.00 -4.99 -3.85
CA ASP A 124 -5.30 -5.92 -4.94
C ASP A 124 -4.15 -6.95 -5.06
N GLU A 125 -4.51 -8.22 -4.94
CA GLU A 125 -3.60 -9.36 -5.00
C GLU A 125 -2.27 -9.23 -4.21
N PRO A 126 -2.28 -8.97 -2.89
CA PRO A 126 -1.07 -8.55 -2.18
C PRO A 126 0.02 -9.60 -2.01
N THR A 127 -0.25 -10.85 -2.36
CA THR A 127 0.66 -11.97 -2.16
C THR A 127 0.90 -12.76 -3.44
N THR A 128 0.43 -12.27 -4.60
CA THR A 128 0.64 -12.94 -5.88
C THR A 128 2.13 -12.99 -6.22
N GLY A 129 2.61 -14.15 -6.66
CA GLY A 129 4.02 -14.36 -7.01
C GLY A 129 4.96 -14.61 -5.82
N LEU A 130 4.48 -14.49 -4.58
CA LEU A 130 5.27 -14.83 -3.39
C LEU A 130 5.19 -16.33 -3.07
N ASP A 131 6.29 -16.89 -2.59
CA ASP A 131 6.33 -18.21 -1.95
C ASP A 131 5.51 -18.24 -0.64
N PRO A 132 5.11 -19.41 -0.12
CA PRO A 132 4.23 -19.51 1.04
C PRO A 132 4.71 -18.77 2.30
N GLU A 133 6.02 -18.74 2.55
CA GLU A 133 6.60 -18.11 3.73
C GLU A 133 6.47 -16.59 3.64
N ALA A 134 6.87 -16.01 2.50
CA ALA A 134 6.72 -14.59 2.23
C ALA A 134 5.25 -14.11 2.25
N ARG A 135 4.27 -14.97 1.91
CA ARG A 135 2.85 -14.62 2.07
C ARG A 135 2.46 -14.45 3.53
N ASN A 136 2.94 -15.34 4.40
CA ASN A 136 2.64 -15.30 5.82
C ASN A 136 3.24 -14.05 6.48
N GLU A 137 4.48 -13.70 6.12
CA GLU A 137 5.14 -12.47 6.58
C GLU A 137 4.33 -11.21 6.20
N VAL A 138 3.88 -11.12 4.95
CA VAL A 138 3.04 -10.00 4.49
C VAL A 138 1.75 -9.91 5.31
N TRP A 139 1.08 -11.04 5.55
CA TRP A 139 -0.15 -11.06 6.36
C TRP A 139 0.08 -10.74 7.83
N HIS A 140 1.25 -11.09 8.38
CA HIS A 140 1.63 -10.73 9.74
C HIS A 140 1.83 -9.22 9.88
N ALA A 141 2.45 -8.58 8.87
CA ALA A 141 2.73 -7.14 8.89
C ALA A 141 1.48 -6.24 8.77
N VAL A 142 0.36 -6.78 8.25
CA VAL A 142 -0.92 -6.04 8.09
C VAL A 142 -1.95 -6.34 9.19
N ARG A 143 -1.65 -7.25 10.12
CA ARG A 143 -2.46 -7.43 11.33
C ARG A 143 -2.13 -6.37 12.37
#